data_AF-A0A5K7YU95-F1
#
_entry.id   AF-A0A5K7YU95-F1
#
_cell.length_a   1.000
_cell.length_b   1.000
_cell.length_c   1.000
_cell.angle_alpha   90.00
_cell.angle_beta   90.00
_cell.angle_gamma   90.00
#
_symmetry.space_group_name_H-M   'P 1'
#
loop_
_entity.id
_entity.type
_entity.pdbx_description
1 polymer ?
#
loop_
_entity_poly.entity_id
_entity_poly.type
_entity_poly.pdbx_seq_one_letter_code
_entity_poly.pdbx_strand_id
1 'polypeptide(L)'
;MVIIFRPTANAAAEENLCRLKKLLGLDLHVNEFKVVHGKFALDNKEIAVLNRSMMQIMTAYASCIDTQVSDFNEIPMGSDGQAGGSKKIPAQPLIHAHNGTTSPDDAFVSVHYRDRWCWIDDRDDDSKFMFNLLIVLFSFKERGSPDAFTPVITVPAN
;
A
#
# COMPACT_ATOMS: atom_id res chain seq x y z
N MET A 1 1.62 18.01 -9.04
CA MET A 1 0.33 17.33 -9.29
C MET A 1 -0.77 18.18 -8.68
N VAL A 2 -1.93 18.29 -9.32
CA VAL A 2 -3.05 19.11 -8.86
C VAL A 2 -4.31 18.26 -8.88
N ILE A 3 -5.13 18.36 -7.83
CA ILE A 3 -6.46 17.75 -7.77
C ILE A 3 -7.49 18.86 -7.97
N ILE A 4 -8.45 18.61 -8.85
CA ILE A 4 -9.55 19.53 -9.13
C ILE A 4 -10.85 18.84 -8.75
N PHE A 5 -11.58 19.42 -7.81
CA PHE A 5 -12.94 18.99 -7.50
C PHE A 5 -13.90 19.59 -8.52
N ARG A 6 -14.60 18.74 -9.26
CA ARG A 6 -15.62 19.21 -10.21
C ARG A 6 -16.82 19.79 -9.46
N PRO A 7 -17.41 20.90 -9.95
CA PRO A 7 -18.71 21.35 -9.46
C PRO A 7 -19.74 20.24 -9.64
N THR A 8 -20.43 19.88 -8.57
CA THR A 8 -21.40 18.80 -8.55
C THR A 8 -22.81 19.33 -8.81
N ALA A 9 -23.56 18.69 -9.71
CA ALA A 9 -24.92 19.10 -10.08
C ALA A 9 -26.01 18.67 -9.07
N ASN A 10 -25.66 17.89 -8.05
CA ASN A 10 -26.60 17.30 -7.10
C ASN A 10 -26.34 17.83 -5.68
N ALA A 11 -27.39 18.26 -4.98
CA ALA A 11 -27.30 18.87 -3.65
C ALA A 11 -26.63 17.96 -2.60
N ALA A 12 -26.90 16.65 -2.67
CA ALA A 12 -26.25 15.67 -1.79
C ALA A 12 -24.73 15.55 -2.04
N ALA A 13 -24.29 15.76 -3.27
CA ALA A 13 -22.88 15.69 -3.63
C ALA A 13 -22.13 16.98 -3.22
N GLU A 14 -22.79 18.14 -3.26
CA GLU A 14 -22.24 19.40 -2.74
C GLU A 14 -22.06 19.37 -1.22
N GLU A 15 -23.02 18.79 -0.49
CA GLU A 15 -22.90 18.62 0.96
C GLU A 15 -21.71 17.73 1.32
N ASN A 16 -21.57 16.59 0.61
CA ASN A 16 -20.44 15.68 0.81
C ASN A 16 -19.10 16.35 0.46
N LEU A 17 -19.04 17.15 -0.60
CA LEU A 17 -17.84 17.90 -0.98
C LEU A 17 -17.48 18.95 0.09
N CYS A 18 -18.47 19.71 0.56
CA CYS A 18 -18.28 20.65 1.65
C CYS A 18 -17.76 19.94 2.92
N ARG A 19 -18.33 18.79 3.25
CA ARG A 19 -17.90 17.98 4.40
C ARG A 19 -16.48 17.46 4.23
N LEU A 20 -16.13 16.95 3.05
CA LEU A 20 -14.78 16.48 2.73
C LEU A 20 -13.75 17.59 2.90
N LYS A 21 -14.00 18.78 2.31
CA LYS A 21 -13.11 19.93 2.43
C LYS A 21 -12.94 20.37 3.89
N LYS A 22 -14.02 20.39 4.67
CA LYS A 22 -13.94 20.68 6.13
C LYS A 22 -13.08 19.66 6.88
N LEU A 23 -13.25 18.36 6.60
CA LEU A 23 -12.48 17.29 7.24
C LEU A 23 -10.99 17.37 6.90
N LEU A 24 -10.66 17.80 5.69
CA LEU A 24 -9.28 17.99 5.23
C LEU A 24 -8.69 19.36 5.61
N GLY A 25 -9.48 20.26 6.21
CA GLY A 25 -9.03 21.62 6.55
C GLY A 25 -8.78 22.52 5.33
N LEU A 26 -9.44 22.25 4.21
CA LEU A 26 -9.25 22.95 2.93
C LEU A 26 -10.14 24.19 2.80
N ASP A 27 -9.72 25.13 1.96
CA ASP A 27 -10.52 26.27 1.55
C ASP A 27 -11.81 25.82 0.84
N LEU A 28 -12.97 26.23 1.35
CA LEU A 28 -14.26 25.81 0.83
C LEU A 28 -14.57 26.42 -0.54
N HIS A 29 -14.01 27.59 -0.84
CA HIS A 29 -14.30 28.38 -2.04
C HIS A 29 -13.43 28.02 -3.23
N VAL A 30 -12.29 27.35 -2.98
CA VAL A 30 -11.37 26.91 -4.03
C VAL A 30 -11.65 25.46 -4.38
N ASN A 31 -11.58 25.12 -5.67
CA ASN A 31 -11.78 23.75 -6.17
C ASN A 31 -10.50 23.11 -6.70
N GLU A 32 -9.40 23.87 -6.74
CA GLU A 32 -8.09 23.45 -7.21
C GLU A 32 -7.11 23.40 -6.04
N PHE A 33 -6.55 22.22 -5.78
CA PHE A 33 -5.62 22.02 -4.67
C PHE A 33 -4.33 21.41 -5.17
N LYS A 34 -3.21 22.00 -4.74
CA LYS A 34 -1.88 21.46 -5.06
C LYS A 34 -1.64 20.21 -4.22
N VAL A 35 -1.22 19.12 -4.86
CA VAL A 35 -0.78 17.93 -4.14
C VAL A 35 0.72 18.04 -3.91
N VAL A 36 1.11 18.08 -2.64
CA VAL A 36 2.51 18.16 -2.21
C VAL A 36 2.91 16.87 -1.50
N HIS A 37 4.18 16.51 -1.59
CA HIS A 37 4.68 15.37 -0.84
C HIS A 37 5.09 15.82 0.56
N GLY A 38 4.46 15.23 1.59
CA GLY A 38 4.72 15.63 2.97
C GLY A 38 3.77 14.99 3.95
N LYS A 39 4.13 15.03 5.23
CA LYS A 39 3.30 14.49 6.32
C LYS A 39 2.16 15.42 6.72
N PHE A 40 2.34 16.73 6.52
CA PHE A 40 1.38 17.77 6.89
C PHE A 40 1.29 18.81 5.78
N ALA A 41 0.09 19.36 5.58
CA ALA A 41 -0.12 20.52 4.73
C ALA A 41 0.32 21.79 5.49
N LEU A 42 1.00 22.70 4.81
CA LEU A 42 1.42 23.99 5.34
C LEU A 42 0.30 25.03 5.26
N ASP A 43 -0.62 24.87 4.30
CA ASP A 43 -1.75 25.76 4.08
C ASP A 43 -3.06 25.00 3.78
N ASN A 44 -4.15 25.75 3.64
CA ASN A 44 -5.48 25.23 3.31
C ASN A 44 -5.73 25.12 1.79
N LYS A 45 -4.68 25.29 0.97
CA LYS A 45 -4.72 25.24 -0.51
C LYS A 45 -3.91 24.07 -1.07
N GLU A 46 -3.26 23.32 -0.20
CA GLU A 46 -2.52 22.12 -0.56
C GLU A 46 -2.99 20.88 0.20
N ILE A 47 -2.79 19.73 -0.43
CA ILE A 47 -3.03 18.42 0.16
C ILE A 47 -1.67 17.73 0.23
N ALA A 48 -1.18 17.54 1.45
CA ALA A 48 0.04 16.81 1.70
C ALA A 48 -0.21 15.30 1.68
N VAL A 49 0.44 14.59 0.78
CA VAL A 49 0.36 13.13 0.66
C VAL A 49 1.73 12.53 0.93
N LEU A 50 1.79 11.69 1.96
CA LEU A 50 2.96 10.87 2.27
C LEU A 50 2.73 9.45 1.77
N ASN A 51 3.50 9.03 0.78
CA ASN A 51 3.52 7.64 0.35
C ASN A 51 4.23 6.79 1.41
N ARG A 52 3.69 5.62 1.71
CA ARG A 52 4.39 4.63 2.54
C ARG A 52 5.63 4.13 1.81
N SER A 53 6.67 3.78 2.57
CA SER A 53 7.82 3.08 2.00
C SER A 53 7.42 1.66 1.58
N MET A 54 8.12 1.08 0.60
CA MET A 54 7.90 -0.32 0.21
C MET A 54 7.97 -1.27 1.42
N MET A 55 8.93 -1.04 2.33
CA MET A 55 9.04 -1.82 3.56
C MET A 55 7.78 -1.71 4.43
N GLN A 56 7.24 -0.50 4.59
CA GLN A 56 5.99 -0.29 5.33
C GLN A 56 4.77 -0.91 4.65
N ILE A 57 4.76 -0.96 3.31
CA ILE A 57 3.74 -1.68 2.54
C ILE A 57 3.87 -3.18 2.83
N MET A 58 5.06 -3.76 2.69
CA MET A 58 5.30 -5.18 2.98
C MET A 58 4.94 -5.56 4.43
N THR A 59 5.27 -4.72 5.42
CA THR A 59 4.87 -4.96 6.82
C THR A 59 3.35 -4.93 7.02
N ALA A 60 2.66 -3.97 6.39
CA ALA A 60 1.20 -3.91 6.47
C ALA A 60 0.55 -5.16 5.84
N TYR A 61 1.06 -5.61 4.68
CA TYR A 61 0.59 -6.83 4.04
C TYR A 61 0.90 -8.08 4.85
N ALA A 62 2.08 -8.19 5.48
CA ALA A 62 2.42 -9.32 6.34
C ALA A 62 1.45 -9.47 7.52
N SER A 63 0.92 -8.36 8.05
CA SER A 63 -0.10 -8.40 9.12
C SER A 63 -1.50 -8.79 8.64
N CYS A 64 -1.71 -8.81 7.32
CA CYS A 64 -2.98 -9.13 6.66
C CYS A 64 -2.94 -10.50 5.96
N ILE A 65 -1.92 -11.32 6.22
CA ILE A 65 -1.89 -12.72 5.79
C ILE A 65 -2.55 -13.52 6.90
N ASP A 66 -3.77 -13.99 6.66
CA ASP A 66 -4.41 -14.93 7.56
C ASP A 66 -3.76 -16.31 7.38
N THR A 67 -2.74 -16.58 8.20
CA THR A 67 -2.24 -17.95 8.32
C THR A 67 -3.24 -18.70 9.19
N GLN A 68 -4.22 -19.37 8.58
CA GLN A 68 -5.04 -20.37 9.28
C GLN A 68 -4.12 -21.47 9.80
N VAL A 69 -3.54 -21.26 10.98
CA VAL A 69 -2.62 -22.17 11.63
C VAL A 69 -3.06 -22.27 13.06
N SER A 70 -3.76 -23.35 13.36
CA SER A 70 -4.04 -23.78 14.73
C SER A 70 -2.76 -24.21 15.48
N ASP A 71 -1.61 -24.29 14.80
CA ASP A 71 -0.31 -24.75 15.31
C ASP A 71 0.78 -23.65 15.48
N PHE A 72 0.54 -22.37 15.14
CA PHE A 72 1.55 -21.31 15.35
C PHE A 72 1.55 -20.80 16.80
N ASN A 73 1.30 -21.68 17.77
CA ASN A 73 1.41 -21.36 19.20
C ASN A 73 2.87 -21.19 19.68
N GLU A 74 3.86 -21.41 18.80
CA GLU A 74 5.28 -21.35 19.17
C GLU A 74 6.07 -20.22 18.51
N ILE A 75 5.44 -19.39 17.67
CA ILE A 75 6.07 -18.16 17.18
C ILE A 75 5.47 -16.99 17.95
N PRO A 76 6.24 -16.31 18.82
CA PRO A 76 5.90 -14.97 19.22
C PRO A 76 5.94 -14.09 17.97
N MET A 77 4.84 -14.04 17.23
CA MET A 77 4.54 -12.88 16.40
C MET A 77 4.37 -11.76 17.41
N GLY A 78 5.48 -11.07 17.69
CA GLY A 78 5.53 -10.01 18.67
C GLY A 78 4.36 -9.07 18.44
N SER A 79 3.41 -9.11 19.36
CA SER A 79 2.29 -8.19 19.48
C SER A 79 2.78 -6.81 19.95
N ASP A 80 3.95 -6.39 19.50
CA ASP A 80 4.59 -5.15 19.87
C ASP A 80 4.42 -4.14 18.74
N GLY A 81 3.48 -3.22 18.96
CA GLY A 81 3.39 -1.98 18.21
C GLY A 81 1.99 -1.57 17.78
N GLN A 82 1.19 -1.04 18.70
CA GLN A 82 0.88 0.41 18.68
C GLN A 82 -0.04 0.82 19.83
N ALA A 83 0.58 1.45 20.84
CA ALA A 83 -0.02 2.60 21.47
C ALA A 83 -0.20 3.69 20.41
N GLY A 84 -1.44 3.96 20.00
CA GLY A 84 -1.71 4.95 18.96
C GLY A 84 -3.12 4.90 18.37
N GLY A 85 -4.17 4.89 19.20
CA GLY A 85 -5.46 5.54 18.96
C GLY A 85 -6.24 5.38 17.64
N SER A 86 -5.87 4.53 16.69
CA SER A 86 -6.68 4.27 15.50
C SER A 86 -7.49 3.00 15.71
N LYS A 87 -8.81 3.18 15.83
CA LYS A 87 -9.85 2.14 15.79
C LYS A 87 -9.42 1.00 14.87
N LYS A 88 -9.19 -0.20 15.42
CA LYS A 88 -9.00 -1.44 14.65
C LYS A 88 -10.24 -1.64 13.79
N ILE A 89 -10.19 -1.15 12.56
CA ILE A 89 -11.04 -1.68 11.49
C ILE A 89 -10.60 -3.14 11.41
N PRO A 90 -11.50 -4.14 11.56
CA PRO A 90 -11.16 -5.50 11.24
C PRO A 90 -10.88 -5.51 9.74
N ALA A 91 -9.61 -5.30 9.38
CA ALA A 91 -9.17 -5.40 8.01
C ALA A 91 -9.34 -6.87 7.67
N GLN A 92 -10.35 -7.16 6.85
CA GLN A 92 -10.37 -8.44 6.15
C GLN A 92 -8.98 -8.60 5.50
N PRO A 93 -8.34 -9.77 5.62
CA PRO A 93 -7.02 -9.99 5.07
C PRO A 93 -7.03 -9.62 3.58
N LEU A 94 -6.12 -8.74 3.17
CA LEU A 94 -6.03 -8.30 1.76
C LEU A 94 -5.55 -9.44 0.85
N ILE A 95 -4.88 -10.45 1.42
CA ILE A 95 -4.44 -11.66 0.72
C ILE A 95 -4.71 -12.85 1.66
N HIS A 96 -5.50 -13.80 1.21
CA HIS A 96 -5.68 -15.09 1.87
C HIS A 96 -4.56 -16.02 1.41
N ALA A 97 -3.64 -16.36 2.32
CA ALA A 97 -2.62 -17.36 2.06
C ALA A 97 -2.93 -18.62 2.86
N HIS A 98 -3.09 -19.73 2.15
CA HIS A 98 -3.20 -21.04 2.74
C HIS A 98 -1.81 -21.58 3.06
N ASN A 99 -1.76 -22.55 3.97
CA ASN A 99 -0.52 -23.24 4.29
C ASN A 99 -0.78 -24.73 4.58
N GLY A 100 0.25 -25.56 4.40
CA GLY A 100 0.13 -27.00 4.52
C GLY A 100 1.45 -27.73 4.31
N THR A 101 1.45 -29.05 4.51
CA THR A 101 2.63 -29.90 4.27
C THR A 101 2.86 -30.21 2.80
N THR A 102 1.83 -30.04 1.97
CA THR A 102 1.86 -30.20 0.52
C THR A 102 1.13 -29.02 -0.12
N SER A 103 1.64 -28.54 -1.26
CA SER A 103 0.96 -27.53 -2.07
C SER A 103 -0.06 -28.20 -2.99
N PRO A 104 -1.24 -27.59 -3.22
CA PRO A 104 -2.11 -27.99 -4.33
C PRO A 104 -1.42 -27.76 -5.68
N ASP A 105 -1.77 -28.60 -6.67
CA ASP A 105 -1.29 -28.47 -8.05
C ASP A 105 -1.94 -27.29 -8.79
N ASP A 106 -3.13 -26.87 -8.35
CA ASP A 106 -3.93 -25.77 -8.91
C ASP A 106 -3.78 -24.46 -8.13
N ALA A 107 -2.71 -24.32 -7.35
CA ALA A 107 -2.38 -23.06 -6.69
C ALA A 107 -1.93 -22.00 -7.71
N PHE A 108 -2.40 -20.76 -7.55
CA PHE A 108 -1.95 -19.63 -8.38
C PHE A 108 -0.46 -19.34 -8.20
N VAL A 109 -0.04 -19.29 -6.94
CA VAL A 109 1.37 -19.19 -6.55
C VAL A 109 1.57 -20.00 -5.29
N SER A 110 2.66 -20.76 -5.23
CA SER A 110 3.07 -21.47 -4.05
C SER A 110 4.55 -21.23 -3.76
N VAL A 111 4.89 -21.16 -2.48
CA VAL A 111 6.25 -21.00 -2.01
C VAL A 111 6.49 -21.96 -0.87
N HIS A 112 7.62 -22.64 -0.92
CA HIS A 112 8.08 -23.45 0.19
C HIS A 112 8.85 -22.56 1.17
N TYR A 113 8.36 -22.47 2.40
CA TYR A 113 8.97 -21.67 3.45
C TYR A 113 9.15 -22.50 4.72
N ARG A 114 10.41 -22.71 5.11
CA ARG A 114 10.82 -23.65 6.16
C ARG A 114 10.36 -25.07 5.81
N ASP A 115 9.47 -25.65 6.60
CA ASP A 115 8.96 -27.02 6.45
C ASP A 115 7.49 -27.07 6.01
N ARG A 116 6.98 -25.95 5.47
CA ARG A 116 5.58 -25.82 5.02
C ARG A 116 5.49 -25.11 3.68
N TRP A 117 4.47 -25.49 2.92
CA TRP A 117 4.03 -24.78 1.74
C TRP A 117 3.07 -23.68 2.14
N CYS A 118 3.22 -22.52 1.52
CA CYS A 118 2.25 -21.42 1.56
C CYS A 118 1.79 -21.13 0.14
N TRP A 119 0.49 -20.94 -0.08
CA TRP A 119 -0.04 -20.69 -1.42
C TRP A 119 -1.26 -19.76 -1.43
N ILE A 120 -1.53 -19.18 -2.59
CA ILE A 120 -2.79 -18.48 -2.89
C ILE A 120 -3.60 -19.39 -3.82
N ASP A 121 -4.88 -19.59 -3.51
CA ASP A 121 -5.80 -20.39 -4.34
C ASP A 121 -6.07 -19.67 -5.68
N ASP A 122 -6.09 -20.41 -6.79
CA ASP A 122 -6.38 -19.83 -8.11
C ASP A 122 -7.81 -19.30 -8.24
N ARG A 123 -8.72 -19.67 -7.35
CA ARG A 123 -10.09 -19.16 -7.33
C ARG A 123 -10.23 -17.84 -6.56
N ASP A 124 -9.20 -17.40 -5.84
CA ASP A 124 -9.22 -16.15 -5.08
C ASP A 124 -8.74 -14.97 -5.93
N ASP A 125 -9.66 -14.39 -6.69
CA ASP A 125 -9.38 -13.25 -7.57
C ASP A 125 -8.93 -11.99 -6.81
N ASP A 126 -9.47 -11.75 -5.60
CA ASP A 126 -9.12 -10.59 -4.79
C ASP A 126 -7.66 -10.69 -4.31
N SER A 127 -7.26 -11.86 -3.79
CA SER A 127 -5.88 -12.12 -3.39
C SER A 127 -4.91 -12.06 -4.56
N LYS A 128 -5.28 -12.60 -5.74
CA LYS A 128 -4.47 -12.50 -6.96
C LYS A 128 -4.28 -11.05 -7.40
N PHE A 129 -5.33 -10.24 -7.37
CA PHE A 129 -5.24 -8.83 -7.74
C PHE A 129 -4.33 -8.06 -6.79
N MET A 130 -4.47 -8.26 -5.48
CA MET A 130 -3.61 -7.64 -4.46
C MET A 130 -2.15 -8.09 -4.56
N PHE A 131 -1.91 -9.38 -4.80
CA PHE A 131 -0.55 -9.91 -5.00
C PHE A 131 0.11 -9.36 -6.26
N ASN A 132 -0.62 -9.28 -7.38
CA ASN A 132 -0.09 -8.66 -8.61
C ASN A 132 0.19 -7.16 -8.43
N LEU A 133 -0.66 -6.44 -7.69
CA LEU A 133 -0.41 -5.04 -7.35
C LEU A 133 0.92 -4.90 -6.58
N LEU A 134 1.22 -5.79 -5.63
CA LEU A 134 2.50 -5.80 -4.92
C LEU A 134 3.69 -6.00 -5.88
N ILE A 135 3.59 -6.96 -6.81
CA ILE A 135 4.64 -7.21 -7.80
C ILE A 135 4.91 -5.96 -8.65
N VAL A 136 3.83 -5.31 -9.12
CA VAL A 136 3.94 -4.07 -9.91
C VAL A 136 4.58 -2.95 -9.08
N LEU A 137 4.14 -2.75 -7.83
CA LEU A 137 4.72 -1.76 -6.93
C LEU A 137 6.22 -2.02 -6.67
N PHE A 138 6.61 -3.29 -6.52
CA PHE A 138 8.01 -3.69 -6.32
C PHE A 138 8.86 -3.39 -7.57
N SER A 139 8.31 -3.66 -8.76
CA SER A 139 8.97 -3.40 -10.04
C SER A 139 9.32 -1.92 -10.26
N PHE A 140 8.54 -0.99 -9.70
CA PHE A 140 8.86 0.44 -9.73
C PHE A 140 10.07 0.79 -8.85
N LYS A 141 10.24 0.10 -7.72
CA LYS A 141 11.37 0.33 -6.80
C LYS A 141 12.70 -0.11 -7.40
N GLU A 142 12.73 -1.22 -8.14
CA GLU A 142 13.96 -1.70 -8.80
C GLU A 142 14.45 -0.74 -9.89
N ARG A 143 13.56 0.04 -10.51
CA ARG A 143 13.92 1.03 -11.53
C ARG A 143 14.51 2.34 -10.96
N GLY A 144 14.66 2.41 -9.63
CA GLY A 144 15.03 3.62 -8.89
C GLY A 144 16.53 3.81 -8.60
N SER A 145 17.42 2.94 -9.08
CA SER A 145 18.87 3.20 -9.01
C SER A 145 19.38 3.84 -10.31
N PRO A 146 19.60 5.16 -10.35
CA PRO A 146 20.32 5.82 -11.44
C PRO A 146 21.85 5.57 -11.40
N ASP A 147 22.31 4.50 -10.74
CA ASP A 147 23.75 4.20 -10.59
C ASP A 147 24.38 3.53 -11.83
N ALA A 148 23.66 3.47 -12.96
CA ALA A 148 24.16 2.88 -14.19
C ALA A 148 24.32 3.86 -15.37
N PHE A 149 24.12 5.17 -15.18
CA PHE A 149 24.29 6.15 -16.27
C PHE A 149 24.89 7.48 -15.81
N THR A 150 25.97 7.46 -15.04
CA THR A 150 26.85 8.62 -14.96
C THR A 150 27.67 8.64 -16.26
N PRO A 151 27.46 9.59 -17.20
CA PRO A 151 28.27 9.66 -18.41
C PRO A 151 29.72 9.94 -18.01
N VAL A 152 30.59 8.94 -18.20
CA VAL A 152 32.03 9.09 -17.96
C VAL A 152 32.59 9.91 -19.11
N ILE A 153 32.84 11.20 -18.86
CA ILE A 153 33.62 12.04 -19.76
C ILE A 153 35.09 11.66 -19.56
N THR A 154 35.66 10.92 -20.51
CA THR A 154 37.12 10.73 -20.58
C THR A 154 37.72 11.90 -21.34
N VAL A 155 38.51 12.74 -20.66
CA VAL A 155 39.35 13.74 -21.32
C VAL A 155 40.67 13.06 -21.69
N PRO A 156 41.12 13.08 -22.96
CA PRO A 156 42.41 12.53 -23.32
C PRO A 156 43.54 13.41 -22.76
N ALA A 157 44.44 12.79 -21.99
CA ALA A 157 45.69 13.42 -21.58
C ALA A 157 46.65 13.38 -22.75
N ASN A 158 47.12 14.55 -23.17
CA ASN A 158 48.15 14.75 -24.19
C ASN A 158 49.50 14.96 -23.52
#